data_AF-A0A354HXZ4-F1
#
_entry.id   AF-A0A354HXZ4-F1
#
_cell.length_a   1.000
_cell.length_b   1.000
_cell.length_c   1.000
_cell.angle_alpha   90.00
_cell.angle_beta   90.00
_cell.angle_gamma   90.00
#
_symmetry.space_group_name_H-M   'P 1'
#
loop_
_entity.id
_entity.type
_entity.pdbx_description
1 polymer ?
#
loop_
_entity_poly.entity_id
_entity_poly.type
_entity_poly.pdbx_seq_one_letter_code
_entity_poly.pdbx_strand_id
1 'polypeptide(L)' 'DILYEETEKLFKCSKASREICELRNIINVGYLIMRQAKERKESRGLHYTVDYPPVKNNP' A
#
# COMPACT_ATOMS: atom_id res chain seq x y z
N ASP A 1 2.87 5.77 5.88
CA ASP A 1 3.15 5.66 7.33
C ASP A 1 2.09 6.36 8.16
N ILE A 2 1.89 7.68 8.00
CA ILE A 2 0.92 8.48 8.79
C ILE A 2 -0.48 7.82 8.91
N LEU A 3 -1.16 7.54 7.79
CA LEU A 3 -2.51 6.96 7.82
C LEU A 3 -2.58 5.60 8.51
N TYR A 4 -1.54 4.77 8.36
CA TYR A 4 -1.46 3.47 9.04
C TYR A 4 -1.38 3.67 10.55
N GLU A 5 -0.47 4.53 11.01
CA GLU A 5 -0.28 4.79 12.44
C GLU A 5 -1.50 5.43 13.10
N GLU A 6 -2.12 6.41 12.43
CA GLU A 6 -3.33 7.08 12.92
C GLU A 6 -4.50 6.12 13.01
N THR A 7 -4.67 5.23 12.02
CA THR A 7 -5.76 4.24 12.03
C THR A 7 -5.55 3.18 13.10
N GLU A 8 -4.30 2.73 13.33
CA GLU A 8 -3.99 1.83 14.44
C GLU A 8 -4.27 2.49 15.80
N LYS A 9 -3.95 3.79 15.96
CA LYS A 9 -4.29 4.55 17.18
C LYS A 9 -5.80 4.67 17.36
N LEU A 10 -6.52 5.03 16.30
CA LEU A 10 -7.98 5.14 16.30
C LEU A 10 -8.63 3.81 16.68
N PHE A 11 -8.18 2.69 16.10
CA PHE A 11 -8.67 1.36 16.42
C PHE A 11 -8.50 1.02 17.91
N LYS A 12 -7.33 1.32 18.49
CA LYS A 12 -7.03 1.06 19.90
C LYS A 12 -7.86 1.88 20.89
N CYS A 13 -8.24 3.10 20.51
CA CYS A 13 -9.05 3.99 21.36
C CYS A 13 -10.55 3.86 21.13
N SER A 14 -10.98 3.07 20.13
CA SER A 14 -12.38 2.90 19.77
C SER A 14 -12.95 1.59 20.33
N LYS A 15 -14.26 1.54 20.56
CA LYS A 15 -14.95 0.26 20.71
C LYS A 15 -14.91 -0.47 19.38
N ALA A 16 -14.66 -1.77 19.42
CA ALA A 16 -14.64 -2.59 18.22
C ALA A 16 -16.01 -2.51 17.51
N SER A 17 -16.01 -2.01 16.29
CA SER A 17 -17.16 -2.00 15.39
C SER A 17 -16.73 -2.51 14.02
N ARG A 18 -17.70 -2.91 13.21
CA ARG A 18 -17.46 -3.41 11.86
C ARG A 18 -16.73 -2.37 11.00
N GLU A 19 -17.17 -1.12 11.05
CA GLU A 19 -16.66 -0.01 10.26
C GLU A 19 -15.20 0.30 10.58
N ILE A 20 -14.84 0.30 11.87
CA ILE A 20 -13.48 0.55 12.33
C ILE A 20 -12.53 -0.60 11.94
N CYS A 21 -13.01 -1.85 11.98
CA CYS A 21 -12.28 -3.01 11.49
C CYS A 21 -12.07 -2.96 9.96
N GLU A 22 -13.11 -2.63 9.19
CA GLU A 22 -13.04 -2.52 7.73
C GLU A 22 -12.07 -1.41 7.31
N LEU A 23 -12.13 -0.24 7.95
CA LEU A 23 -11.20 0.87 7.73
C LEU A 23 -9.75 0.45 7.98
N ARG A 24 -9.49 -0.21 9.12
CA ARG A 24 -8.17 -0.72 9.49
C ARG A 24 -7.63 -1.69 8.44
N ASN A 25 -8.44 -2.62 7.96
CA ASN A 25 -8.02 -3.61 6.97
C ASN A 25 -7.67 -2.98 5.63
N ILE A 26 -8.49 -2.04 5.13
CA ILE A 26 -8.23 -1.34 3.86
C ILE A 26 -6.91 -0.58 3.93
N ILE A 27 -6.68 0.16 5.02
CA ILE A 27 -5.46 0.95 5.20
C ILE A 27 -4.23 0.04 5.32
N ASN A 28 -4.34 -1.09 6.03
CA ASN A 28 -3.26 -2.06 6.14
C ASN A 28 -2.89 -2.67 4.79
N VAL A 29 -3.87 -3.08 3.98
CA VAL A 29 -3.61 -3.61 2.62
C VAL A 29 -3.01 -2.54 1.72
N GLY A 30 -3.56 -1.32 1.72
CA GLY A 30 -3.03 -0.20 0.95
C GLY A 30 -1.58 0.14 1.31
N TYR A 31 -1.26 0.09 2.61
CA TYR A 31 0.09 0.28 3.11
C TYR A 31 1.08 -0.73 2.54
N LEU A 32 0.72 -2.03 2.55
CA LEU A 32 1.56 -3.09 2.00
C LEU A 32 1.76 -2.94 0.48
N ILE A 33 0.70 -2.62 -0.26
CA ILE A 33 0.77 -2.39 -1.71
C ILE A 33 1.73 -1.24 -2.03
N MET A 34 1.59 -0.10 -1.34
CA MET A 34 2.46 1.05 -1.55
C MET A 34 3.92 0.74 -1.21
N ARG A 35 4.17 0.01 -0.11
CA ARG A 35 5.53 -0.41 0.24
C ARG A 35 6.16 -1.30 -0.81
N GLN A 36 5.45 -2.33 -1.25
CA GLN A 36 5.94 -3.21 -2.32
C GLN A 36 6.18 -2.44 -3.62
N ALA A 37 5.31 -1.50 -3.97
CA ALA A 37 5.49 -0.65 -5.14
C ALA A 37 6.74 0.24 -5.04
N LYS A 38 7.05 0.79 -3.87
CA LYS A 38 8.26 1.62 -3.64
C LYS A 38 9.55 0.80 -3.65
N GLU A 39 9.50 -0.42 -3.10
CA GLU A 39 10.65 -1.34 -3.02
C GLU A 39 10.98 -1.94 -4.40
N ARG A 40 10.00 -2.08 -5.29
CA ARG A 40 10.22 -2.59 -6.66
C ARG A 40 10.91 -1.56 -7.55
N LYS A 41 12.06 -1.93 -8.12
CA LYS A 41 12.91 -1.09 -8.98
C LYS A 41 12.90 -1.54 -10.44
N GLU A 42 11.70 -1.86 -10.94
CA GLU A 42 11.46 -2.30 -12.32
C GLU A 42 10.01 -2.01 -12.70
N SER A 43 9.73 -1.73 -13.97
CA SER A 43 8.37 -1.80 -14.53
C SER A 43 8.13 -3.15 -15.18
N ARG A 44 7.25 -3.96 -14.60
CA ARG A 44 6.96 -5.32 -15.07
C ARG A 44 5.52 -5.72 -14.79
N GLY A 45 4.85 -6.23 -15.83
CA GLY A 45 3.45 -6.65 -15.76
C GLY A 45 2.53 -5.47 -15.42
N LEU A 46 1.72 -5.63 -14.36
CA LEU A 46 0.77 -4.59 -13.91
C LEU A 46 1.41 -3.46 -13.09
N HIS A 47 2.72 -3.55 -12.77
CA HIS A 47 3.43 -2.50 -12.05
C HIS A 47 4.27 -1.67 -13.02
N TYR A 48 4.01 -0.36 -13.05
CA TYR A 48 4.74 0.61 -13.86
C TYR A 48 5.24 1.75 -12.96
N THR A 49 6.48 2.16 -13.16
CA THR A 49 7.12 3.29 -12.49
C THR A 49 7.99 4.07 -13.48
N VAL A 50 7.89 5.41 -13.44
CA VAL A 50 8.63 6.30 -14.35
C VAL A 50 10.14 6.23 -14.10
N ASP A 51 10.55 5.98 -12.86
CA ASP A 51 11.97 5.90 -12.48
C ASP A 51 12.66 4.64 -13.03
N TYR A 52 11.89 3.59 -13.34
CA TYR A 52 12.39 2.32 -13.87
C TYR A 52 11.51 1.87 -15.04
N PRO A 53 11.57 2.54 -16.20
CA PRO A 53 10.72 2.22 -17.35
C PRO A 53 11.01 0.80 -17.87
N PRO A 54 10.07 0.18 -18.61
CA PRO A 54 10.26 -1.14 -19.18
C PRO A 54 11.47 -1.17 -20.10
N VAL A 55 12.31 -2.20 -19.96
CA VAL A 55 13.40 -2.43 -20.91
C VAL A 55 12.77 -2.78 -22.26
N LYS A 56 13.01 -1.94 -23.28
CA LYS A 56 12.68 -2.30 -24.66
C LYS A 56 13.59 -3.46 -25.06
N ASN A 57 13.05 -4.67 -25.05
CA ASN A 57 13.67 -5.78 -25.77
C ASN A 57 13.53 -5.47 -27.26
N ASN A 58 14.54 -4.82 -27.84
CA ASN A 58 14.70 -4.84 -29.29
C ASN A 58 15.09 -6.29 -29.68
N PRO A 59 14.41 -6.88 -30.68
CA PRO A 59 14.74 -8.22 -31.17
C PRO A 59 16.13 -8.28 -31.79
#